data_AF-A0A958JJC8-F1
#
_entry.id   AF-A0A958JJC8-F1
#
_cell.length_a   1.000
_cell.length_b   1.000
_cell.length_c   1.000
_cell.angle_alpha   90.00
_cell.angle_beta   90.00
_cell.angle_gamma   90.00
#
_symmetry.space_group_name_H-M   'P 1'
#
loop_
_entity.id
_entity.type
_entity.pdbx_description
1 polymer ?
#
loop_
_entity_poly.entity_id
_entity_poly.type
_entity_poly.pdbx_seq_one_letter_code
_entity_poly.pdbx_strand_id
1 'polypeptide(L)'
;PYFSMLEIRNQLLPSKPGEQVPTERSFGLAPGERYDAVFIDGCKSWFGTKVFMREMANHVMPGTYFLFQDYAWITCYWLPVFLLLFQDKLELCAHYDTTYVFRLHTPYSAAQVDSRFPDSVAECGRDGLTECFNHILRDAYQRADTLHLTYCSLQFAMGLGDLGAVPDALAHIDGLRYQTFAQPYLHRLDLAEKLLKERLA
;
A
#
# COMPACT_ATOMS: atom_id res chain seq x y z
N PRO A 1 -11.54 -25.92 -14.97
CA PRO A 1 -12.93 -25.57 -15.34
C PRO A 1 -13.55 -24.54 -14.37
N TYR A 2 -12.82 -23.44 -14.10
CA TYR A 2 -13.29 -22.31 -13.28
C TYR A 2 -13.57 -21.05 -14.12
N PHE A 3 -13.16 -21.02 -15.39
CA PHE A 3 -13.30 -19.85 -16.26
C PHE A 3 -14.74 -19.37 -16.42
N SER A 4 -15.73 -20.26 -16.36
CA SER A 4 -17.15 -19.88 -16.40
C SER A 4 -17.65 -19.16 -15.15
N MET A 5 -16.88 -19.19 -14.06
CA MET A 5 -17.16 -18.45 -12.82
C MET A 5 -16.41 -17.11 -12.78
N LEU A 6 -15.58 -16.82 -13.78
CA LEU A 6 -14.78 -15.61 -13.84
C LEU A 6 -15.46 -14.58 -14.73
N GLU A 7 -15.67 -13.39 -14.18
CA GLU A 7 -15.89 -12.19 -14.98
C GLU A 7 -14.56 -11.42 -15.05
N ILE A 8 -14.05 -11.21 -16.27
CA ILE A 8 -12.79 -10.50 -16.50
C ILE A 8 -13.11 -9.12 -17.04
N ARG A 9 -12.70 -8.08 -16.30
CA ARG A 9 -12.84 -6.67 -16.70
C ARG A 9 -11.44 -6.08 -16.92
N ASN A 10 -11.25 -5.42 -18.06
CA ASN A 10 -10.00 -4.73 -18.40
C ASN A 10 -10.17 -3.22 -18.23
N GLN A 11 -10.06 -2.77 -16.99
CA GLN A 11 -10.22 -1.37 -16.62
C GLN A 11 -8.89 -0.75 -16.13
N LEU A 12 -8.86 0.57 -16.03
CA LEU A 12 -7.70 1.39 -15.73
C LEU A 12 -8.00 2.30 -14.53
N LEU A 13 -7.02 2.41 -13.65
CA LEU A 13 -6.99 3.39 -12.58
C LEU A 13 -6.09 4.56 -13.00
N PRO A 14 -6.45 5.81 -12.68
CA PRO A 14 -5.53 6.93 -12.86
C PRO A 14 -4.34 6.78 -11.90
N SER A 15 -3.15 7.12 -12.39
CA SER A 15 -1.91 7.10 -11.60
C SER A 15 -1.68 8.40 -10.83
N LYS A 16 -2.32 9.49 -11.25
CA LYS A 16 -2.25 10.82 -10.60
C LYS A 16 -3.55 11.62 -10.76
N PRO A 17 -3.79 12.64 -9.91
CA PRO A 17 -4.91 13.55 -10.06
C PRO A 17 -4.96 14.20 -11.45
N GLY A 18 -6.16 14.29 -12.02
CA GLY A 18 -6.39 14.91 -13.33
C GLY A 18 -5.92 14.09 -14.54
N GLU A 19 -5.34 12.91 -14.35
CA GLU A 19 -5.04 12.00 -15.46
C GLU A 19 -6.34 11.55 -16.15
N GLN A 20 -6.39 11.76 -17.47
CA GLN A 20 -7.53 11.33 -18.27
C GLN A 20 -7.42 9.83 -18.56
N VAL A 21 -8.38 9.08 -18.06
CA VAL A 21 -8.61 7.68 -18.44
C VAL A 21 -9.81 7.65 -19.38
N PRO A 22 -9.75 6.95 -20.53
CA PRO A 22 -10.91 6.80 -21.39
C PRO A 22 -12.10 6.23 -20.62
N THR A 23 -13.28 6.85 -20.73
CA THR A 23 -14.46 6.52 -19.90
C THR A 23 -14.81 5.04 -19.98
N GLU A 24 -14.73 4.45 -21.17
CA GLU A 24 -15.02 3.03 -21.43
C GLU A 24 -14.01 2.06 -20.81
N ARG A 25 -12.85 2.56 -20.37
CA ARG A 25 -11.82 1.80 -19.67
C ARG A 25 -11.63 2.23 -18.23
N SER A 26 -12.39 3.21 -17.73
CA SER A 26 -12.27 3.63 -16.33
C SER A 26 -12.65 2.48 -15.40
N PHE A 27 -11.88 2.29 -14.33
CA PHE A 27 -12.28 1.41 -13.24
C PHE A 27 -13.59 1.88 -12.63
N GLY A 28 -14.48 0.92 -12.41
CA GLY A 28 -15.80 1.15 -11.85
C GLY A 28 -16.52 -0.18 -11.67
N LEU A 29 -17.23 -0.31 -10.56
CA LEU A 29 -17.97 -1.50 -10.17
C LEU A 29 -19.45 -1.31 -10.46
N ALA A 30 -20.15 -2.40 -10.79
CA ALA A 30 -21.55 -2.28 -11.16
C ALA A 30 -22.41 -2.02 -9.90
N PRO A 31 -23.40 -1.11 -9.97
CA PRO A 31 -24.28 -0.86 -8.83
C PRO A 31 -24.92 -2.14 -8.31
N GLY A 32 -24.89 -2.33 -6.99
CA GLY A 32 -25.45 -3.51 -6.32
C GLY A 32 -24.48 -4.67 -6.13
N GLU A 33 -23.29 -4.66 -6.75
CA GLU A 33 -22.25 -5.66 -6.48
C GLU A 33 -21.78 -5.61 -5.02
N ARG A 34 -21.54 -6.79 -4.44
CA ARG A 34 -21.01 -6.94 -3.09
C ARG A 34 -19.92 -8.00 -3.08
N TYR A 35 -18.86 -7.73 -2.33
CA TYR A 35 -17.69 -8.61 -2.26
C TYR A 35 -17.42 -9.03 -0.80
N ASP A 36 -17.37 -10.35 -0.59
CA ASP A 36 -16.96 -10.94 0.69
C ASP A 36 -15.43 -10.94 0.86
N ALA A 37 -14.70 -10.98 -0.26
CA ALA A 37 -13.25 -10.91 -0.31
C ALA A 37 -12.77 -10.09 -1.51
N VAL A 38 -11.73 -9.30 -1.29
CA VAL A 38 -11.09 -8.42 -2.28
C VAL A 38 -9.60 -8.74 -2.29
N PHE A 39 -9.11 -9.32 -3.39
CA PHE A 39 -7.70 -9.64 -3.57
C PHE A 39 -7.02 -8.57 -4.40
N ILE A 40 -5.94 -7.99 -3.88
CA ILE A 40 -5.24 -6.85 -4.47
C ILE A 40 -3.80 -7.28 -4.74
N ASP A 41 -3.56 -7.66 -5.99
CA ASP A 41 -2.22 -7.92 -6.55
C ASP A 41 -1.68 -6.66 -7.23
N GLY A 42 -1.42 -5.65 -6.39
CA GLY A 42 -0.83 -4.38 -6.79
C GLY A 42 -1.82 -3.35 -7.35
N CYS A 43 -2.31 -2.49 -6.46
CA CYS A 43 -2.64 -1.12 -6.85
C CYS A 43 -1.32 -0.37 -7.03
N LYS A 44 -0.79 -0.27 -8.27
CA LYS A 44 0.60 0.12 -8.54
C LYS A 44 0.93 1.62 -8.37
N SER A 45 0.07 2.39 -7.70
CA SER A 45 0.33 3.80 -7.41
C SER A 45 -0.44 4.28 -6.18
N TRP A 46 0.05 5.38 -5.61
CA TRP A 46 -0.60 6.07 -4.50
C TRP A 46 -2.04 6.48 -4.86
N PHE A 47 -2.21 7.25 -5.93
CA PHE A 47 -3.54 7.73 -6.34
C PHE A 47 -4.44 6.60 -6.86
N GLY A 48 -3.88 5.61 -7.56
CA GLY A 48 -4.64 4.44 -8.00
C GLY A 48 -5.23 3.67 -6.82
N THR A 49 -4.47 3.53 -5.72
CA THR A 49 -4.97 2.95 -4.48
C THR A 49 -6.11 3.78 -3.89
N LYS A 50 -6.00 5.10 -3.88
CA LYS A 50 -7.08 6.00 -3.43
C LYS A 50 -8.37 5.75 -4.21
N VAL A 51 -8.30 5.78 -5.54
CA VAL A 51 -9.46 5.62 -6.41
C VAL A 51 -10.07 4.22 -6.27
N PHE A 52 -9.24 3.18 -6.22
CA PHE A 52 -9.71 1.81 -5.99
C PHE A 52 -10.45 1.68 -4.67
N MET A 53 -9.84 2.12 -3.56
CA MET A 53 -10.45 2.01 -2.24
C MET A 53 -11.70 2.87 -2.10
N ARG A 54 -11.72 4.07 -2.72
CA ARG A 54 -12.90 4.94 -2.81
C ARG A 54 -14.07 4.24 -3.50
N GLU A 55 -13.81 3.57 -4.63
CA GLU A 55 -14.85 2.81 -5.35
C GLU A 55 -15.35 1.65 -4.50
N MET A 56 -14.43 0.85 -3.92
CA MET A 56 -14.76 -0.30 -3.08
C MET A 56 -15.67 0.04 -1.90
N ALA A 57 -15.64 1.28 -1.37
CA ALA A 57 -16.46 1.72 -0.24
C ALA A 57 -17.96 1.39 -0.39
N ASN A 58 -18.48 1.37 -1.61
CA ASN A 58 -19.90 1.10 -1.89
C ASN A 58 -20.23 -0.39 -2.12
N HIS A 59 -19.22 -1.25 -2.12
CA HIS A 59 -19.31 -2.66 -2.51
C HIS A 59 -18.83 -3.63 -1.44
N VAL A 60 -18.44 -3.13 -0.26
CA VAL A 60 -17.99 -3.94 0.87
C VAL A 60 -18.86 -3.71 2.10
N MET A 61 -18.87 -4.69 2.99
CA MET A 61 -19.63 -4.64 4.24
C MET A 61 -18.76 -5.09 5.42
N PRO A 62 -19.15 -4.80 6.66
CA PRO A 62 -18.47 -5.39 7.82
C PRO A 62 -18.40 -6.91 7.69
N GLY A 63 -17.21 -7.47 7.81
CA GLY A 63 -16.92 -8.87 7.52
C GLY A 63 -16.13 -9.11 6.24
N THR A 64 -16.13 -8.17 5.27
CA THR A 64 -15.34 -8.29 4.04
C THR A 64 -13.85 -8.39 4.35
N TYR A 65 -13.15 -9.29 3.67
CA TYR A 65 -11.70 -9.43 3.74
C TYR A 65 -10.99 -8.71 2.59
N PHE A 66 -9.93 -7.98 2.90
CA PHE A 66 -9.01 -7.40 1.94
C PHE A 66 -7.66 -8.11 2.03
N LEU A 67 -7.21 -8.69 0.93
CA LEU A 67 -5.96 -9.45 0.84
C LEU A 67 -4.99 -8.66 -0.03
N PHE A 68 -3.92 -8.13 0.55
CA PHE A 68 -2.93 -7.31 -0.13
C PHE A 68 -1.65 -8.12 -0.36
N GLN A 69 -1.45 -8.65 -1.56
CA GLN A 69 -0.30 -9.52 -1.88
C GLN A 69 1.04 -8.77 -1.89
N ASP A 70 1.01 -7.52 -2.37
CA ASP A 70 2.17 -6.63 -2.47
C ASP A 70 2.32 -5.74 -1.22
N TYR A 71 1.66 -6.08 -0.11
CA TYR A 71 1.71 -5.26 1.10
C TYR A 71 3.13 -5.12 1.64
N ALA A 72 3.93 -6.20 1.56
CA ALA A 72 5.37 -6.16 1.84
C ALA A 72 6.19 -6.15 0.54
N TRP A 73 5.79 -5.35 -0.46
CA TRP A 73 6.63 -5.04 -1.62
C TRP A 73 7.27 -3.65 -1.45
N ILE A 74 8.58 -3.53 -1.72
CA ILE A 74 9.40 -2.36 -1.35
C ILE A 74 8.88 -1.04 -1.94
N THR A 75 8.29 -1.06 -3.13
CA THR A 75 7.76 0.17 -3.77
C THR A 75 6.34 0.50 -3.37
N CYS A 76 5.61 -0.42 -2.72
CA CYS A 76 4.17 -0.31 -2.44
C CYS A 76 3.88 0.36 -1.09
N TYR A 77 4.61 1.44 -0.77
CA TYR A 77 4.55 2.12 0.52
C TYR A 77 3.19 2.81 0.79
N TRP A 78 2.37 3.04 -0.24
CA TRP A 78 1.01 3.57 -0.10
C TRP A 78 0.03 2.59 0.55
N LEU A 79 0.23 1.27 0.43
CA LEU A 79 -0.66 0.27 1.03
C LEU A 79 -0.62 0.29 2.57
N PRO A 80 0.56 0.21 3.23
CA PRO A 80 0.62 0.30 4.68
C PRO A 80 0.19 1.67 5.20
N VAL A 81 0.48 2.77 4.48
CA VAL A 81 -0.02 4.10 4.84
C VAL A 81 -1.55 4.15 4.78
N PHE A 82 -2.17 3.67 3.70
CA PHE A 82 -3.63 3.60 3.61
C PHE A 82 -4.23 2.83 4.78
N LEU A 83 -3.69 1.63 5.06
CA LEU A 83 -4.21 0.75 6.11
C LEU A 83 -4.03 1.36 7.51
N LEU A 84 -2.94 2.10 7.74
CA LEU A 84 -2.76 2.86 8.98
C LEU A 84 -3.82 3.95 9.15
N LEU A 85 -4.10 4.74 8.11
CA LEU A 85 -5.09 5.82 8.16
C LEU A 85 -6.54 5.31 8.32
N PHE A 86 -6.74 4.01 8.07
CA PHE A 86 -8.00 3.30 8.21
C PHE A 86 -7.94 2.19 9.28
N GLN A 87 -6.98 2.24 10.20
CA GLN A 87 -6.84 1.22 11.26
C GLN A 87 -8.05 1.16 12.22
N ASP A 88 -8.88 2.20 12.28
CA ASP A 88 -10.16 2.19 13.00
C ASP A 88 -11.28 1.45 12.26
N LYS A 89 -11.04 1.04 11.00
CA LYS A 89 -11.98 0.35 10.12
C LYS A 89 -11.53 -1.05 9.76
N LEU A 90 -10.23 -1.23 9.53
CA LEU A 90 -9.60 -2.45 9.04
C LEU A 90 -8.69 -3.04 10.11
N GLU A 91 -8.92 -4.30 10.45
CA GLU A 91 -8.12 -5.04 11.45
C GLU A 91 -7.27 -6.08 10.73
N LEU A 92 -5.97 -6.14 11.05
CA LEU A 92 -5.10 -7.20 10.56
C LEU A 92 -5.50 -8.54 11.19
N CYS A 93 -5.95 -9.50 10.38
CA CYS A 93 -6.36 -10.82 10.87
C CYS A 93 -5.25 -11.87 10.73
N ALA A 94 -4.53 -11.84 9.61
CA ALA A 94 -3.51 -12.82 9.28
C ALA A 94 -2.53 -12.25 8.25
N HIS A 95 -1.37 -12.88 8.16
CA HIS A 95 -0.42 -12.64 7.07
C HIS A 95 0.28 -13.95 6.72
N TYR A 96 0.68 -14.06 5.46
CA TYR A 96 1.51 -15.16 4.95
C TYR A 96 2.45 -14.59 3.88
N ASP A 97 3.76 -14.76 4.10
CA ASP A 97 4.80 -14.11 3.31
C ASP A 97 4.55 -12.60 3.15
N THR A 98 4.38 -12.11 1.92
CA THR A 98 4.13 -10.69 1.63
C THR A 98 2.64 -10.33 1.59
N THR A 99 1.75 -11.32 1.76
CA THR A 99 0.30 -11.14 1.69
C THR A 99 -0.29 -10.89 3.07
N TYR A 100 -0.97 -9.75 3.22
CA TYR A 100 -1.59 -9.35 4.49
C TYR A 100 -3.10 -9.28 4.33
N VAL A 101 -3.81 -9.87 5.29
CA VAL A 101 -5.26 -10.02 5.27
C VAL A 101 -5.87 -9.14 6.34
N PHE A 102 -6.66 -8.17 5.92
CA PHE A 102 -7.40 -7.26 6.79
C PHE A 102 -8.88 -7.55 6.70
N ARG A 103 -9.58 -7.52 7.83
CA ARG A 103 -11.03 -7.60 7.87
C ARG A 103 -11.62 -6.21 8.10
N LEU A 104 -12.66 -5.89 7.36
CA LEU A 104 -13.43 -4.67 7.56
C LEU A 104 -14.38 -4.85 8.74
N HIS A 105 -14.21 -4.10 9.82
CA HIS A 105 -15.10 -4.16 10.99
C HIS A 105 -16.14 -3.05 11.01
N THR A 106 -15.79 -1.89 10.46
CA THR A 106 -16.69 -0.74 10.33
C THR A 106 -16.67 -0.24 8.89
N PRO A 107 -17.81 0.04 8.25
CA PRO A 107 -17.82 0.58 6.90
C PRO A 107 -17.05 1.91 6.83
N TYR A 108 -16.44 2.17 5.68
CA TYR A 108 -15.92 3.49 5.34
C TYR A 108 -16.63 4.01 4.09
N SER A 109 -16.63 5.34 3.90
CA SER A 109 -17.23 5.99 2.73
C SER A 109 -16.17 6.53 1.78
N ALA A 110 -16.57 6.78 0.53
CA ALA A 110 -15.75 7.50 -0.45
C ALA A 110 -15.24 8.83 0.11
N ALA A 111 -16.08 9.60 0.79
CA ALA A 111 -15.70 10.89 1.39
C ALA A 111 -14.66 10.75 2.52
N GLN A 112 -14.66 9.63 3.25
CA GLN A 112 -13.61 9.34 4.23
C GLN A 112 -12.29 9.01 3.55
N VAL A 113 -12.31 8.24 2.45
CA VAL A 113 -11.12 7.99 1.63
C VAL A 113 -10.57 9.30 1.10
N ASP A 114 -11.43 10.16 0.55
CA ASP A 114 -11.03 11.45 -0.02
C ASP A 114 -10.40 12.39 1.01
N SER A 115 -10.91 12.40 2.25
CA SER A 115 -10.44 13.30 3.30
C SER A 115 -9.27 12.77 4.14
N ARG A 116 -9.12 11.45 4.29
CA ARG A 116 -8.06 10.85 5.12
C ARG A 116 -6.83 10.44 4.34
N PHE A 117 -6.98 9.97 3.10
CA PHE A 117 -5.86 9.50 2.29
C PHE A 117 -5.51 10.57 1.23
N PRO A 118 -4.32 11.21 1.31
CA PRO A 118 -3.95 12.30 0.39
C PRO A 118 -3.92 11.86 -1.08
N ASP A 119 -3.98 12.82 -2.00
CA ASP A 119 -3.90 12.52 -3.44
C ASP A 119 -2.49 12.12 -3.89
N SER A 120 -1.47 12.52 -3.12
CA SER A 120 -0.07 12.22 -3.37
C SER A 120 0.72 12.06 -2.07
N VAL A 121 1.86 11.37 -2.13
CA VAL A 121 2.81 11.32 -0.99
C VAL A 121 3.33 12.72 -0.63
N ALA A 122 3.43 13.63 -1.61
CA ALA A 122 3.88 15.00 -1.40
C ALA A 122 2.97 15.79 -0.46
N GLU A 123 1.66 15.56 -0.50
CA GLU A 123 0.69 16.16 0.42
C GLU A 123 0.81 15.62 1.86
N CYS A 124 1.27 14.37 2.03
CA CYS A 124 1.62 13.83 3.34
C CYS A 124 2.89 14.51 3.89
N GLY A 125 3.80 14.89 2.98
CA GLY A 125 5.08 15.48 3.31
C GLY A 125 6.01 14.52 4.03
N ARG A 126 7.24 14.98 4.28
CA ARG A 126 8.26 14.18 4.97
C ARG A 126 7.84 13.81 6.38
N ASP A 127 7.33 14.77 7.14
CA ASP A 127 7.00 14.58 8.55
C ASP A 127 5.80 13.64 8.72
N GLY A 128 4.74 13.83 7.93
CA GLY A 128 3.58 12.94 7.94
C GLY A 128 3.93 11.51 7.52
N LEU A 129 4.76 11.35 6.49
CA LEU A 129 5.24 10.03 6.06
C LEU A 129 6.07 9.36 7.16
N THR A 130 6.96 10.12 7.81
CA THR A 130 7.79 9.65 8.92
C THR A 130 6.94 9.21 10.10
N GLU A 131 5.92 9.99 10.47
CA GLU A 131 4.97 9.65 11.53
C GLU A 131 4.22 8.34 11.21
N CYS A 132 3.72 8.22 9.98
CA CYS A 132 3.05 6.99 9.53
C CYS A 132 3.96 5.77 9.69
N PHE A 133 5.17 5.84 9.15
CA PHE A 133 6.08 4.69 9.19
C PHE A 133 6.63 4.40 10.59
N ASN A 134 6.80 5.40 11.45
CA ASN A 134 7.13 5.16 12.86
C ASN A 134 6.05 4.36 13.57
N HIS A 135 4.77 4.62 13.28
CA HIS A 135 3.66 3.84 13.84
C HIS A 135 3.66 2.42 13.27
N ILE A 136 3.75 2.26 11.94
CA ILE A 136 3.75 0.95 11.27
C ILE A 136 4.92 0.08 11.76
N LEU A 137 6.13 0.65 11.87
CA LEU A 137 7.32 -0.04 12.37
C LEU A 137 7.17 -0.47 13.83
N ARG A 138 6.59 0.38 14.67
CA ARG A 138 6.29 0.03 16.07
C ARG A 138 5.36 -1.17 16.15
N ASP A 139 4.30 -1.19 15.34
CA ASP A 139 3.33 -2.27 15.32
C ASP A 139 3.95 -3.58 14.81
N ALA A 140 4.77 -3.53 13.75
CA ALA A 140 5.52 -4.69 13.26
C ALA A 140 6.50 -5.22 14.30
N TYR A 141 7.19 -4.34 15.03
CA TYR A 141 8.07 -4.71 16.13
C TYR A 141 7.32 -5.42 17.26
N GLN A 142 6.15 -4.90 17.67
CA GLN A 142 5.33 -5.51 18.72
C GLN A 142 4.84 -6.92 18.36
N ARG A 143 4.63 -7.21 17.07
CA ARG A 143 4.27 -8.54 16.57
C ARG A 143 5.47 -9.46 16.35
N ALA A 144 6.70 -9.00 16.61
CA ALA A 144 7.94 -9.69 16.24
C ALA A 144 8.01 -10.07 14.74
N ASP A 145 7.37 -9.27 13.89
CA ASP A 145 7.28 -9.50 12.45
C ASP A 145 8.49 -8.87 11.74
N THR A 146 9.60 -9.62 11.75
CA THR A 146 10.90 -9.15 11.21
C THR A 146 10.89 -8.94 9.69
N LEU A 147 10.06 -9.70 8.97
CA LEU A 147 9.84 -9.51 7.54
C LEU A 147 9.22 -8.13 7.30
N HIS A 148 8.10 -7.86 7.94
CA HIS A 148 7.41 -6.59 7.81
C HIS A 148 8.27 -5.42 8.28
N LEU A 149 8.98 -5.56 9.41
CA LEU A 149 9.94 -4.53 9.85
C LEU A 149 10.90 -4.14 8.75
N THR A 150 11.52 -5.12 8.09
CA THR A 150 12.45 -4.86 7.00
C THR A 150 11.76 -4.17 5.83
N TYR A 151 10.63 -4.72 5.36
CA TYR A 151 9.95 -4.18 4.19
C TYR A 151 9.35 -2.80 4.42
N CYS A 152 8.81 -2.50 5.60
CA CYS A 152 8.33 -1.16 5.92
C CYS A 152 9.45 -0.13 6.05
N SER A 153 10.63 -0.52 6.56
CA SER A 153 11.79 0.37 6.52
C SER A 153 12.23 0.67 5.08
N LEU A 154 12.20 -0.32 4.19
CA LEU A 154 12.49 -0.11 2.76
C LEU A 154 11.40 0.75 2.08
N GLN A 155 10.13 0.50 2.38
CA GLN A 155 9.01 1.29 1.87
C GLN A 155 9.08 2.74 2.32
N PHE A 156 9.47 2.99 3.57
CA PHE A 156 9.75 4.34 4.05
C PHE A 156 10.84 5.01 3.23
N ALA A 157 11.96 4.32 2.98
CA ALA A 157 13.03 4.84 2.12
C ALA A 157 12.53 5.12 0.68
N MET A 158 11.68 4.26 0.11
CA MET A 158 11.10 4.51 -1.21
C MET A 158 10.20 5.75 -1.23
N GLY A 159 9.39 5.95 -0.19
CA GLY A 159 8.57 7.15 -0.03
C GLY A 159 9.41 8.42 0.14
N LEU A 160 10.51 8.37 0.90
CA LEU A 160 11.48 9.48 0.97
C LEU A 160 12.08 9.78 -0.40
N GLY A 161 12.39 8.75 -1.19
CA GLY A 161 12.84 8.89 -2.57
C GLY A 161 11.82 9.61 -3.46
N ASP A 162 10.53 9.28 -3.35
CA ASP A 162 9.45 9.96 -4.09
C ASP A 162 9.24 11.41 -3.63
N LEU A 163 9.63 11.75 -2.40
CA LEU A 163 9.69 13.12 -1.89
C LEU A 163 10.97 13.88 -2.30
N GLY A 164 11.84 13.28 -3.13
CA GLY A 164 13.10 13.86 -3.57
C GLY A 164 14.24 13.78 -2.54
N ALA A 165 14.03 13.14 -1.39
CA ALA A 165 15.02 12.97 -0.33
C ALA A 165 15.87 11.69 -0.54
N VAL A 166 16.39 11.48 -1.76
CA VAL A 166 17.13 10.27 -2.12
C VAL A 166 18.38 10.04 -1.24
N PRO A 167 19.19 11.06 -0.88
CA PRO A 167 20.32 10.85 0.04
C PRO A 167 19.89 10.29 1.39
N ASP A 168 18.78 10.78 1.96
CA ASP A 168 18.25 10.30 3.24
C ASP A 168 17.69 8.88 3.12
N ALA A 169 17.04 8.56 2.01
CA ALA A 169 16.57 7.21 1.70
C ALA A 169 17.73 6.21 1.62
N LEU A 170 18.82 6.57 0.94
CA LEU A 170 20.02 5.72 0.83
C LEU A 170 20.71 5.55 2.19
N ALA A 171 20.83 6.62 2.97
CA ALA A 171 21.39 6.55 4.33
C ALA A 171 20.55 5.65 5.24
N HIS A 172 19.21 5.68 5.10
CA HIS A 172 18.33 4.78 5.82
C HIS A 172 18.59 3.30 5.46
N ILE A 173 18.69 2.99 4.16
CA ILE A 173 18.98 1.62 3.68
C ILE A 173 20.34 1.14 4.18
N ASP A 174 21.37 1.99 4.16
CA ASP A 174 22.69 1.65 4.70
C ASP A 174 22.62 1.31 6.19
N GLY A 175 21.89 2.11 6.97
CA GLY A 175 21.64 1.84 8.39
C GLY A 175 20.97 0.49 8.66
N LEU A 176 20.07 0.04 7.76
CA LEU A 176 19.43 -1.28 7.88
C LEU A 176 20.42 -2.44 7.71
N ARG A 177 21.52 -2.26 6.97
CA ARG A 177 22.54 -3.31 6.76
C ARG A 177 23.23 -3.74 8.04
N TYR A 178 23.12 -2.97 9.11
CA TYR A 178 23.68 -3.29 10.43
C TYR A 178 22.62 -3.82 11.42
N GLN A 179 21.36 -3.87 11.01
CA GLN A 179 20.27 -4.39 11.85
C GLN A 179 20.16 -5.91 11.70
N THR A 180 20.04 -6.62 12.82
CA THR A 180 19.96 -8.09 12.83
C THR A 180 18.71 -8.61 12.10
N PHE A 181 17.58 -7.92 12.26
CA PHE A 181 16.31 -8.31 11.61
C PHE A 181 16.35 -8.20 10.07
N ALA A 182 17.24 -7.37 9.53
CA ALA A 182 17.36 -7.13 8.08
C ALA A 182 18.39 -8.04 7.39
N GLN A 183 19.28 -8.70 8.12
CA GLN A 183 20.33 -9.58 7.55
C GLN A 183 19.80 -10.67 6.60
N PRO A 184 18.66 -11.33 6.88
CA PRO A 184 18.12 -12.33 5.94
C PRO A 184 17.71 -11.73 4.59
N TYR A 185 17.59 -10.41 4.48
CA TYR A 185 17.00 -9.70 3.36
C TYR A 185 17.95 -8.70 2.68
N LEU A 186 19.27 -8.85 2.84
CA LEU A 186 20.27 -7.95 2.22
C LEU A 186 20.06 -7.77 0.70
N HIS A 187 19.67 -8.83 0.00
CA HIS A 187 19.36 -8.77 -1.44
C HIS A 187 18.20 -7.80 -1.77
N ARG A 188 17.27 -7.57 -0.83
CA ARG A 188 16.19 -6.59 -0.98
C ARG A 188 16.67 -5.16 -0.71
N LEU A 189 17.60 -4.98 0.23
CA LEU A 189 18.26 -3.70 0.46
C LEU A 189 19.04 -3.28 -0.80
N ASP A 190 19.80 -4.20 -1.40
CA ASP A 190 20.53 -3.95 -2.65
C ASP A 190 19.61 -3.57 -3.81
N LEU A 191 18.45 -4.25 -3.92
CA LEU A 191 17.43 -3.91 -4.90
C LEU A 191 16.84 -2.52 -4.67
N ALA A 192 16.47 -2.18 -3.43
CA ALA A 192 15.93 -0.86 -3.10
C ALA A 192 16.95 0.26 -3.38
N GLU A 193 18.22 0.05 -3.00
CA GLU A 193 19.32 0.97 -3.29
C GLU A 193 19.48 1.18 -4.80
N LYS A 194 19.46 0.10 -5.60
CA LYS A 194 19.52 0.17 -7.05
C LYS A 194 18.37 1.02 -7.62
N LEU A 195 17.13 0.74 -7.21
CA LEU A 195 15.94 1.47 -7.68
C LEU A 195 16.00 2.97 -7.32
N LEU A 196 16.53 3.32 -6.15
CA LEU A 196 16.72 4.70 -5.75
C LEU A 196 17.81 5.41 -6.57
N LYS A 197 18.92 4.72 -6.85
CA LYS A 197 20.00 5.28 -7.68
C LYS A 197 19.55 5.51 -9.12
N GLU A 198 18.71 4.62 -9.67
CA GLU A 198 18.13 4.79 -11.01
C GLU A 198 17.24 6.04 -11.12
N ARG A 199 16.71 6.56 -10.01
CA ARG A 199 15.93 7.82 -9.99
C ARG A 199 16.79 9.08 -9.98
N LEU A 200 18.08 8.97 -9.67
CA LEU A 200 19.04 10.09 -9.71
C LEU A 200 19.68 10.27 -11.10
N ALA A 201 19.65 9.23 -11.93
CA ALA A 201 20.24 9.20 -13.26
C ALA A 201 19.33 9.82 -14.32
#